data_AF-A0A7S3DS46-F1
#
_entry.id   AF-A0A7S3DS46-F1
#
_cell.length_a   1.000
_cell.length_b   1.000
_cell.length_c   1.000
_cell.angle_alpha   90.00
_cell.angle_beta   90.00
_cell.angle_gamma   90.00
#
_symmetry.space_group_name_H-M   'P 1'
#
loop_
_entity.id
_entity.type
_entity.pdbx_description
1 polymer ?
#
loop_
_entity_poly.entity_id
_entity_poly.type
_entity_poly.pdbx_seq_one_letter_code
_entity_poly.pdbx_strand_id
1 'polypeptide(L)'
;MMKPCHCRHTMMQQPSRQFQGRHTCGWLILLMTVLLSTTTMVHAEDVWGTPTTHQAQQPQQQNSPSDSYGIDVSFPIFHSVSTNYPELSNQEAPKDGQQQQQPLQPLGNRQALYQQHLQGCHEAYPQEANWCDQYEYNRLLMNLRQPSSMVNYTQTGFAKIQAPAKLNQVIQKFWKQNHYKGVPEQWPPANSYVNHWEAPTYLISVDDQGLRGSGPELKRQIWEASAAILEEWTTQELQPCSLYGIRVYGEGSIMLPHVDRLPLVASAIIPVAQDVDEPWPLEVYDHDGKAHNITMEPGEMFLFESHSIIHGHPFP
;
A
#
# COMPACT_ATOMS: atom_id res chain seq x y z
N MET A 1 -19.87 9.65 -53.97
CA MET A 1 -19.71 9.31 -52.55
C MET A 1 -18.33 9.77 -52.09
N MET A 2 -18.31 10.35 -50.90
CA MET A 2 -17.33 11.17 -50.16
C MET A 2 -15.83 11.12 -50.52
N LYS A 3 -15.27 12.34 -50.58
CA LYS A 3 -13.84 12.70 -50.56
C LYS A 3 -13.24 12.53 -49.15
N PRO A 4 -11.91 12.35 -49.00
CA PRO A 4 -11.25 12.28 -47.70
C PRO A 4 -11.06 13.69 -47.09
N CYS A 5 -11.38 13.84 -45.81
CA CYS A 5 -11.08 15.05 -45.03
C CYS A 5 -9.73 14.92 -44.33
N HIS A 6 -8.86 15.90 -44.56
CA HIS A 6 -7.69 16.21 -43.75
C HIS A 6 -8.12 16.91 -42.46
N CYS A 7 -7.57 16.50 -41.32
CA CYS A 7 -7.45 17.36 -40.14
C CYS A 7 -5.96 17.51 -39.79
N ARG A 8 -5.45 18.73 -39.98
CA ARG A 8 -4.12 19.18 -39.54
C ARG A 8 -4.01 19.06 -38.01
N HIS A 9 -2.99 18.36 -37.54
CA HIS A 9 -2.48 18.51 -36.18
C HIS A 9 -1.48 19.67 -36.18
N THR A 10 -1.84 20.77 -35.51
CA THR A 10 -0.87 21.77 -35.08
C THR A 10 -0.35 21.32 -33.73
N MET A 11 0.75 20.56 -33.71
CA MET A 11 1.51 20.30 -32.48
C MET A 11 2.20 21.61 -32.09
N MET A 12 1.71 22.28 -31.04
CA MET A 12 2.58 23.13 -30.24
C MET A 12 3.39 22.21 -29.33
N GLN A 13 4.64 21.98 -29.74
CA GLN A 13 5.69 21.45 -28.87
C GLN A 13 5.91 22.46 -27.73
N GLN A 14 5.68 22.03 -26.50
CA GLN A 14 6.38 22.59 -25.35
C GLN A 14 7.34 21.53 -24.79
N PRO A 15 8.50 21.96 -24.27
CA PRO A 15 9.67 21.11 -24.23
C PRO A 15 9.57 20.09 -23.11
N SER A 16 9.95 18.86 -23.46
CA SER A 16 10.37 17.81 -22.53
C SER A 16 11.33 18.38 -21.50
N ARG A 17 10.86 18.56 -20.27
CA ARG A 17 11.77 18.73 -19.13
C ARG A 17 12.50 17.40 -18.95
N GLN A 18 13.73 17.39 -19.44
CA GLN A 18 14.71 16.36 -19.12
C GLN A 18 14.80 16.23 -17.60
N PHE A 19 14.71 14.98 -17.15
CA PHE A 19 14.99 14.56 -15.78
C PHE A 19 16.50 14.76 -15.52
N GLN A 20 16.90 16.00 -15.24
CA GLN A 20 18.24 16.33 -14.77
C GLN A 20 18.13 17.23 -13.55
N GLY A 21 18.30 16.61 -12.38
CA GLY A 21 18.74 17.27 -11.15
C GLY A 21 17.64 17.82 -10.25
N ARG A 22 17.26 17.03 -9.23
CA ARG A 22 17.51 17.26 -7.80
C ARG A 22 16.78 16.18 -7.00
N HIS A 23 17.52 15.53 -6.09
CA HIS A 23 17.09 14.73 -4.95
C HIS A 23 15.61 14.28 -4.99
N THR A 24 15.37 13.09 -5.54
CA THR A 24 14.08 12.40 -5.39
C THR A 24 14.29 11.31 -4.34
N CYS A 25 14.05 11.64 -3.06
CA CYS A 25 13.91 10.62 -2.02
C CYS A 25 12.60 9.87 -2.29
N GLY A 26 12.65 8.55 -2.37
CA GLY A 26 11.49 7.78 -2.81
C GLY A 26 11.55 6.29 -2.58
N TRP A 27 10.39 5.73 -2.23
CA TRP A 27 10.19 4.30 -2.05
C TRP A 27 9.60 3.66 -3.28
N LEU A 28 9.96 2.39 -3.47
CA LEU A 28 9.61 1.67 -4.67
C LEU A 28 8.94 0.35 -4.33
N ILE A 29 7.63 0.26 -4.61
CA ILE A 29 6.83 -0.91 -4.23
C ILE A 29 6.24 -1.57 -5.47
N LEU A 30 6.48 -2.88 -5.58
CA LEU A 30 5.70 -3.75 -6.45
C LEU A 30 4.50 -4.27 -5.66
N LEU A 31 3.30 -3.78 -5.99
CA LEU A 31 2.03 -4.22 -5.39
C LEU A 31 1.44 -5.39 -6.19
N MET A 32 1.14 -6.49 -5.50
CA MET A 32 0.41 -7.63 -6.04
C MET A 32 -0.76 -7.99 -5.18
N THR A 33 -1.85 -8.39 -5.81
CA THR A 33 -3.04 -8.82 -5.08
C THR A 33 -3.73 -10.00 -5.74
N VAL A 34 -4.25 -10.89 -4.91
CA VAL A 34 -4.87 -12.17 -5.30
C VAL A 34 -6.29 -12.28 -4.74
N LEU A 35 -7.16 -12.96 -5.51
CA LEU A 35 -8.56 -13.31 -5.22
C LEU A 35 -8.66 -14.72 -4.60
N LEU A 36 -9.74 -15.05 -3.88
CA LEU A 36 -10.06 -16.44 -3.53
C LEU A 36 -10.79 -17.14 -4.68
N SER A 37 -10.42 -18.39 -4.98
CA SER A 37 -11.21 -19.26 -5.87
C SER A 37 -12.32 -19.97 -5.08
N THR A 38 -13.59 -19.78 -5.44
CA THR A 38 -14.68 -20.61 -4.90
C THR A 38 -15.05 -21.73 -5.87
N THR A 39 -14.35 -22.86 -5.79
CA THR A 39 -14.88 -24.14 -6.30
C THR A 39 -14.57 -25.28 -5.34
N THR A 40 -15.62 -25.98 -4.91
CA THR A 40 -15.61 -27.03 -3.90
C THR A 40 -15.32 -28.44 -4.43
N MET A 41 -14.64 -29.24 -3.60
CA MET A 41 -14.66 -30.71 -3.41
C MET A 41 -13.66 -31.65 -4.15
N VAL A 42 -12.70 -32.15 -3.34
CA VAL A 42 -12.22 -33.54 -3.11
C VAL A 42 -11.84 -34.43 -4.31
N HIS A 43 -10.56 -34.81 -4.39
CA HIS A 43 -10.09 -36.20 -4.20
C HIS A 43 -8.59 -36.25 -3.87
N ALA A 44 -8.26 -36.96 -2.79
CA ALA A 44 -6.90 -37.36 -2.43
C ALA A 44 -6.50 -38.61 -3.21
N GLU A 45 -5.27 -38.66 -3.73
CA GLU A 45 -4.30 -39.76 -3.56
C GLU A 45 -2.95 -39.44 -4.25
N ASP A 46 -1.89 -39.46 -3.43
CA ASP A 46 -0.46 -39.75 -3.64
C ASP A 46 0.28 -39.34 -4.92
N VAL A 47 1.21 -38.38 -4.80
CA VAL A 47 2.59 -38.51 -5.34
C VAL A 47 3.60 -37.85 -4.38
N TRP A 48 4.56 -38.65 -3.93
CA TRP A 48 5.71 -38.23 -3.13
C TRP A 48 6.67 -37.35 -3.92
N GLY A 49 6.97 -36.16 -3.37
CA GLY A 49 8.11 -35.32 -3.74
C GLY A 49 8.35 -34.35 -2.59
N THR A 50 9.46 -34.53 -1.87
CA THR A 50 9.84 -33.69 -0.73
C THR A 50 9.96 -32.21 -1.13
N PRO A 51 9.16 -31.29 -0.58
CA PRO A 51 9.42 -29.87 -0.70
C PRO A 51 10.52 -29.50 0.29
N THR A 52 11.56 -28.81 -0.19
CA THR A 52 12.42 -27.98 0.66
C THR A 52 11.53 -27.00 1.41
N THR A 53 11.43 -27.18 2.72
CA THR A 53 10.72 -26.30 3.64
C THR A 53 11.36 -24.91 3.61
N HIS A 54 10.74 -23.98 2.91
CA HIS A 54 10.90 -22.57 3.20
C HIS A 54 10.05 -22.27 4.44
N GLN A 55 10.61 -22.54 5.62
CA GLN A 55 9.98 -22.07 6.85
C GLN A 55 9.90 -20.54 6.77
N ALA A 56 8.68 -20.02 6.61
CA ALA A 56 8.38 -18.64 6.91
C ALA A 56 8.80 -18.41 8.37
N GLN A 57 9.94 -17.75 8.56
CA GLN A 57 10.38 -17.37 9.89
C GLN A 57 9.37 -16.35 10.41
N GLN A 58 8.70 -16.69 11.51
CA GLN A 58 7.97 -15.69 12.27
C GLN A 58 8.94 -14.55 12.61
N PRO A 59 8.55 -13.28 12.40
CA PRO A 59 9.44 -12.17 12.72
C PRO A 59 9.84 -12.26 14.19
N GLN A 60 11.15 -12.21 14.46
CA GLN A 60 11.62 -11.94 15.81
C GLN A 60 11.06 -10.57 16.21
N GLN A 61 10.07 -10.58 17.09
CA GLN A 61 9.54 -9.38 17.72
C GLN A 61 10.67 -8.64 18.43
N GLN A 62 11.15 -7.55 17.84
CA GLN A 62 11.77 -6.48 18.64
C GLN A 62 10.65 -5.77 19.39
N ASN A 63 10.18 -6.40 20.48
CA ASN A 63 9.24 -5.78 21.40
C ASN A 63 10.00 -4.75 22.25
N SER A 64 10.09 -3.51 21.76
CA SER A 64 10.14 -2.35 22.64
C SER A 64 8.71 -2.05 23.11
N PRO A 65 8.42 -2.01 24.42
CA PRO A 65 7.07 -1.78 24.94
C PRO A 65 6.45 -0.40 24.64
N SER A 66 7.12 0.45 23.85
CA SER A 66 6.73 1.83 23.53
C SER A 66 6.24 2.05 22.09
N ASP A 67 6.34 1.06 21.19
CA ASP A 67 6.33 1.33 19.74
C ASP A 67 5.00 0.97 19.05
N SER A 68 3.98 0.67 19.84
CA SER A 68 2.69 0.23 19.30
C SER A 68 1.53 0.96 19.96
N TYR A 69 0.59 1.37 19.13
CA TYR A 69 -0.60 2.13 19.50
C TYR A 69 -1.85 1.52 18.88
N GLY A 70 -3.02 1.97 19.32
CA GLY A 70 -4.30 1.50 18.82
C GLY A 70 -4.76 2.22 17.55
N ILE A 71 -6.00 1.91 17.17
CA ILE A 71 -6.73 2.58 16.09
C ILE A 71 -6.92 4.08 16.41
N ASP A 72 -7.09 4.90 15.37
CA ASP A 72 -7.37 6.35 15.49
C ASP A 72 -6.22 7.13 16.18
N VAL A 73 -4.96 6.70 16.01
CA VAL A 73 -3.78 7.39 16.57
C VAL A 73 -2.93 8.04 15.47
N SER A 74 -2.46 7.29 14.48
CA SER A 74 -1.66 7.82 13.36
C SER A 74 -2.49 8.70 12.42
N PHE A 75 -3.66 8.20 12.02
CA PHE A 75 -4.68 8.84 11.20
C PHE A 75 -6.07 8.39 11.67
N PRO A 76 -7.17 9.07 11.27
CA PRO A 76 -8.51 8.53 11.49
C PRO A 76 -8.67 7.25 10.69
N ILE A 77 -9.18 6.21 11.34
CA ILE A 77 -9.39 4.89 10.78
C ILE A 77 -10.85 4.48 10.96
N PHE A 78 -11.42 4.68 12.15
CA PHE A 78 -12.84 4.45 12.42
C PHE A 78 -13.60 5.75 12.62
N HIS A 79 -13.03 6.70 13.37
CA HIS A 79 -13.73 7.93 13.72
C HIS A 79 -12.84 9.17 13.58
N SER A 80 -12.14 9.52 14.64
CA SER A 80 -11.34 10.74 14.74
C SER A 80 -10.04 10.45 15.48
N VAL A 81 -8.98 11.12 15.05
CA VAL A 81 -7.67 11.00 15.68
C VAL A 81 -7.76 11.35 17.15
N SER A 82 -7.09 10.56 17.99
CA SER A 82 -7.01 10.82 19.41
C SER A 82 -6.33 12.16 19.70
N THR A 83 -6.95 12.90 20.60
CA THR A 83 -6.45 14.15 21.17
C THR A 83 -5.97 14.00 22.61
N ASN A 84 -5.85 12.75 23.09
CA ASN A 84 -5.38 12.43 24.43
C ASN A 84 -3.83 12.43 24.48
N TYR A 85 -3.23 13.61 24.60
CA TYR A 85 -1.76 13.77 24.61
C TYR A 85 -1.13 13.49 25.99
N PRO A 86 0.08 12.90 26.05
CA PRO A 86 0.79 12.62 27.32
C PRO A 86 1.01 13.84 28.23
N GLU A 87 1.15 15.04 27.67
CA GLU A 87 1.32 16.27 28.46
C GLU A 87 0.02 16.71 29.14
N LEU A 88 -1.13 16.41 28.52
CA LEU A 88 -2.46 16.67 29.07
C LEU A 88 -2.86 15.68 30.17
N SER A 89 -2.20 14.52 30.28
CA SER A 89 -2.47 13.59 31.38
C SER A 89 -1.89 14.05 32.72
N ASN A 90 -0.89 14.95 32.69
CA ASN A 90 -0.18 15.44 33.88
C ASN A 90 -0.60 16.86 34.31
N GLN A 91 -1.27 17.61 33.44
CA GLN A 91 -1.92 18.87 33.79
C GLN A 91 -3.41 18.61 33.97
N GLU A 92 -4.08 19.31 34.88
CA GLU A 92 -5.52 19.17 35.13
C GLU A 92 -6.33 19.54 33.86
N ALA A 93 -6.41 18.64 32.90
CA ALA A 93 -7.17 18.81 31.68
C ALA A 93 -8.66 18.98 32.04
N PRO A 94 -9.41 19.87 31.37
CA PRO A 94 -10.84 19.97 31.54
C PRO A 94 -11.45 18.59 31.30
N LYS A 95 -12.02 17.99 32.34
CA LYS A 95 -12.61 16.64 32.29
C LYS A 95 -13.94 16.65 31.54
N ASP A 96 -13.91 16.93 30.24
CA ASP A 96 -14.94 16.39 29.37
C ASP A 96 -14.63 14.89 29.22
N GLY A 97 -15.47 14.05 29.84
CA GLY A 97 -15.25 12.60 29.98
C GLY A 97 -15.05 11.82 28.66
N GLN A 98 -15.18 12.47 27.51
CA GLN A 98 -14.91 11.90 26.19
C GLN A 98 -13.41 11.75 25.89
N GLN A 99 -12.53 12.64 26.37
CA GLN A 99 -11.09 12.56 26.10
C GLN A 99 -10.41 11.38 26.81
N GLN A 100 -10.91 10.96 27.97
CA GLN A 100 -10.37 9.83 28.74
C GLN A 100 -10.64 8.46 28.08
N GLN A 101 -11.56 8.40 27.12
CA GLN A 101 -11.89 7.17 26.39
C GLN A 101 -11.06 7.01 25.11
N GLN A 102 -10.36 8.06 24.67
CA GLN A 102 -9.48 8.00 23.49
C GLN A 102 -8.13 7.36 23.84
N PRO A 103 -7.52 6.60 22.91
CA PRO A 103 -6.18 6.03 23.11
C PRO A 103 -5.13 7.12 23.31
N LEU A 104 -4.03 6.84 24.00
CA LEU A 104 -2.95 7.84 24.13
C LEU A 104 -2.41 8.24 22.75
N GLN A 105 -2.12 9.53 22.55
CA GLN A 105 -1.58 10.10 21.31
C GLN A 105 -0.09 10.45 21.45
N PRO A 106 0.84 9.54 21.11
CA PRO A 106 2.28 9.80 21.22
C PRO A 106 2.88 10.47 19.97
N LEU A 107 2.14 10.57 18.86
CA LEU A 107 2.70 10.92 17.54
C LEU A 107 2.59 12.41 17.18
N GLY A 108 2.45 13.29 18.17
CA GLY A 108 2.24 14.73 17.96
C GLY A 108 0.86 15.04 17.35
N ASN A 109 0.72 16.23 16.77
CA ASN A 109 -0.58 16.74 16.30
C ASN A 109 -1.04 16.12 14.96
N ARG A 110 -1.41 14.84 15.01
CA ARG A 110 -1.92 14.08 13.86
C ARG A 110 -3.27 14.58 13.33
N GLN A 111 -4.06 15.22 14.18
CA GLN A 111 -5.31 15.85 13.76
C GLN A 111 -5.06 17.00 12.76
N ALA A 112 -4.02 17.81 12.96
CA ALA A 112 -3.65 18.87 12.03
C ALA A 112 -3.15 18.32 10.68
N LEU A 113 -2.33 17.26 10.70
CA LEU A 113 -1.87 16.59 9.49
C LEU A 113 -3.05 16.06 8.64
N TYR A 114 -4.01 15.40 9.29
CA TYR A 114 -5.21 14.91 8.62
C TYR A 114 -6.05 16.05 8.02
N GLN A 115 -6.24 17.15 8.76
CA GLN A 115 -6.97 18.32 8.25
C GLN A 115 -6.25 18.96 7.05
N GLN A 116 -4.93 19.07 7.10
CA GLN A 116 -4.12 19.56 6.00
C GLN A 116 -4.25 18.67 4.76
N HIS A 117 -4.26 17.34 4.95
CA HIS A 117 -4.45 16.38 3.85
C HIS A 117 -5.79 16.59 3.14
N LEU A 118 -6.91 16.66 3.88
CA LEU A 118 -8.23 16.88 3.27
C LEU A 118 -8.35 18.27 2.63
N GLN A 119 -7.84 19.30 3.30
CA GLN A 119 -7.82 20.66 2.76
C GLN A 119 -7.03 20.73 1.45
N GLY A 120 -5.89 20.05 1.37
CA GLY A 120 -5.10 19.95 0.14
C GLY A 120 -5.88 19.29 -1.00
N CYS A 121 -6.67 18.26 -0.71
CA CYS A 121 -7.57 17.66 -1.70
C CYS A 121 -8.62 18.67 -2.19
N HIS A 122 -9.28 19.39 -1.28
CA HIS A 122 -10.30 20.39 -1.63
C HIS A 122 -9.73 21.54 -2.48
N GLU A 123 -8.52 22.00 -2.16
CA GLU A 123 -7.83 23.06 -2.90
C GLU A 123 -7.40 22.60 -4.29
N ALA A 124 -6.94 21.36 -4.43
CA ALA A 124 -6.57 20.77 -5.71
C ALA A 124 -7.78 20.48 -6.60
N TYR A 125 -8.93 20.14 -5.99
CA TYR A 125 -10.16 19.74 -6.68
C TYR A 125 -11.38 20.56 -6.21
N PRO A 126 -11.41 21.88 -6.45
CA PRO A 126 -12.45 22.75 -5.89
C PRO A 126 -13.85 22.47 -6.45
N GLN A 127 -13.96 21.91 -7.66
CA GLN A 127 -15.25 21.54 -8.26
C GLN A 127 -15.75 20.17 -7.76
N GLU A 128 -14.85 19.36 -7.24
CA GLU A 128 -15.09 18.00 -6.74
C GLU A 128 -14.78 17.87 -5.23
N ALA A 129 -14.79 18.97 -4.48
CA ALA A 129 -14.44 18.95 -3.04
C ALA A 129 -15.32 17.95 -2.25
N ASN A 130 -16.61 17.85 -2.60
CA ASN A 130 -17.52 16.86 -2.02
C ASN A 130 -17.07 15.40 -2.25
N TRP A 131 -16.30 15.13 -3.31
CA TRP A 131 -15.76 13.80 -3.59
C TRP A 131 -14.58 13.49 -2.67
N CYS A 132 -13.73 14.47 -2.31
CA CYS A 132 -12.68 14.27 -1.30
C CYS A 132 -13.31 13.75 0.01
N ASP A 133 -14.38 14.40 0.46
CA ASP A 133 -15.12 14.03 1.67
C ASP A 133 -15.79 12.66 1.52
N GLN A 134 -16.36 12.37 0.35
CA GLN A 134 -17.01 11.09 0.09
C GLN A 134 -16.01 9.91 0.05
N TYR A 135 -14.84 10.09 -0.57
CA TYR A 135 -13.78 9.07 -0.58
C TYR A 135 -13.29 8.79 0.84
N GLU A 136 -13.07 9.85 1.62
CA GLU A 136 -12.65 9.72 3.01
C GLU A 136 -13.72 9.04 3.87
N TYR A 137 -14.97 9.47 3.76
CA TYR A 137 -16.10 8.82 4.42
C TYR A 137 -16.21 7.34 4.08
N ASN A 138 -16.06 6.99 2.79
CA ASN A 138 -16.08 5.60 2.34
C ASN A 138 -14.90 4.80 2.91
N ARG A 139 -13.69 5.38 2.97
CA ARG A 139 -12.52 4.75 3.58
C ARG A 139 -12.77 4.40 5.04
N LEU A 140 -13.26 5.36 5.83
CA LEU A 140 -13.57 5.16 7.25
C LEU A 140 -14.65 4.08 7.44
N LEU A 141 -15.72 4.12 6.64
CA LEU A 141 -16.76 3.10 6.68
C LEU A 141 -16.24 1.70 6.32
N MET A 142 -15.38 1.60 5.30
CA MET A 142 -14.78 0.33 4.90
C MET A 142 -13.86 -0.21 5.99
N ASN A 143 -12.99 0.62 6.55
CA ASN A 143 -12.13 0.25 7.67
C ASN A 143 -12.93 -0.24 8.88
N LEU A 144 -14.04 0.42 9.20
CA LEU A 144 -14.88 0.04 10.32
C LEU A 144 -15.62 -1.29 10.11
N ARG A 145 -16.07 -1.58 8.89
CA ARG A 145 -17.01 -2.69 8.62
C ARG A 145 -16.37 -3.91 8.00
N GLN A 146 -15.43 -3.74 7.09
CA GLN A 146 -14.91 -4.83 6.28
C GLN A 146 -14.07 -5.81 7.12
N PRO A 147 -13.07 -5.40 7.92
CA PRO A 147 -12.26 -6.32 8.74
C PRO A 147 -13.08 -7.32 9.55
N SER A 148 -14.08 -6.83 10.29
CA SER A 148 -14.94 -7.66 11.14
C SER A 148 -15.92 -8.55 10.37
N SER A 149 -16.07 -8.32 9.07
CA SER A 149 -16.92 -9.12 8.18
C SER A 149 -16.13 -10.18 7.40
N MET A 150 -14.79 -10.15 7.45
CA MET A 150 -13.91 -11.05 6.71
C MET A 150 -13.47 -12.25 7.56
N VAL A 151 -12.94 -13.27 6.90
CA VAL A 151 -12.31 -14.42 7.56
C VAL A 151 -10.81 -14.14 7.66
N ASN A 152 -10.26 -14.26 8.86
CA ASN A 152 -8.82 -14.20 9.08
C ASN A 152 -8.20 -15.55 8.70
N TYR A 153 -7.17 -15.54 7.86
CA TYR A 153 -6.51 -16.77 7.38
C TYR A 153 -5.28 -17.15 8.21
N THR A 154 -4.69 -16.17 8.89
CA THR A 154 -3.44 -16.30 9.64
C THR A 154 -3.60 -15.76 11.06
N GLN A 155 -2.56 -15.95 11.87
CA GLN A 155 -2.63 -15.54 13.28
C GLN A 155 -2.61 -14.01 13.46
N THR A 156 -1.84 -13.31 12.65
CA THR A 156 -1.58 -11.86 12.79
C THR A 156 -2.08 -11.04 11.60
N GLY A 157 -2.42 -11.68 10.49
CA GLY A 157 -2.88 -11.03 9.26
C GLY A 157 -1.75 -10.61 8.33
N PHE A 158 -0.49 -10.63 8.79
CA PHE A 158 0.67 -10.29 7.95
C PHE A 158 1.92 -11.08 8.33
N ALA A 159 2.88 -11.13 7.42
CA ALA A 159 4.22 -11.68 7.62
C ALA A 159 5.27 -10.91 6.81
N LYS A 160 6.51 -10.86 7.31
CA LYS A 160 7.66 -10.36 6.57
C LYS A 160 8.65 -11.49 6.32
N ILE A 161 9.05 -11.66 5.07
CA ILE A 161 10.00 -12.70 4.63
C ILE A 161 11.07 -12.11 3.71
N GLN A 162 12.09 -12.91 3.39
CA GLN A 162 12.98 -12.61 2.28
C GLN A 162 12.31 -13.01 0.96
N ALA A 163 12.36 -12.13 -0.05
CA ALA A 163 11.86 -12.48 -1.36
C ALA A 163 12.73 -13.61 -1.97
N PRO A 164 12.15 -14.57 -2.70
CA PRO A 164 12.93 -15.59 -3.38
C PRO A 164 14.01 -14.96 -4.26
N ALA A 165 15.24 -15.47 -4.18
CA ALA A 165 16.39 -14.87 -4.88
C ALA A 165 16.13 -14.70 -6.39
N LYS A 166 15.50 -15.69 -7.04
CA LYS A 166 15.11 -15.62 -8.45
C LYS A 166 14.09 -14.51 -8.73
N LEU A 167 13.09 -14.37 -7.86
CA LEU A 167 12.08 -13.33 -7.97
C LEU A 167 12.72 -11.93 -7.85
N ASN A 168 13.51 -11.72 -6.81
CA ASN A 168 14.22 -10.45 -6.60
C ASN A 168 15.14 -10.12 -7.80
N GLN A 169 15.90 -11.10 -8.32
CA GLN A 169 16.75 -10.89 -9.51
C GLN A 169 15.95 -10.44 -10.75
N VAL A 170 14.79 -11.03 -10.99
CA VAL A 170 13.92 -10.67 -12.13
C VAL A 170 13.41 -9.24 -11.99
N ILE A 171 12.92 -8.88 -10.80
CA ILE A 171 12.43 -7.52 -10.50
C ILE A 171 13.57 -6.50 -10.61
N GLN A 172 14.73 -6.77 -10.00
CA GLN A 172 15.90 -5.88 -10.03
C GLN A 172 16.42 -5.66 -11.46
N LYS A 173 16.42 -6.71 -12.28
CA LYS A 173 16.80 -6.60 -13.70
C LYS A 173 15.84 -5.67 -14.45
N PHE A 174 14.53 -5.82 -14.23
CA PHE A 174 13.52 -4.96 -14.84
C PHE A 174 13.68 -3.50 -14.39
N TRP A 175 13.85 -3.27 -13.09
CA TRP A 175 14.07 -1.95 -12.50
C TRP A 175 15.30 -1.25 -13.07
N LYS A 176 16.47 -1.91 -13.08
CA LYS A 176 17.72 -1.34 -13.62
C LYS A 176 17.60 -0.89 -15.07
N GLN A 177 16.75 -1.55 -15.86
CA GLN A 177 16.57 -1.24 -17.28
C GLN A 177 15.58 -0.09 -17.54
N ASN A 178 14.66 0.18 -16.61
CA ASN A 178 13.48 1.00 -16.88
C ASN A 178 13.15 2.06 -15.82
N HIS A 179 13.86 2.14 -14.69
CA HIS A 179 13.55 3.08 -13.60
C HIS A 179 13.38 4.54 -14.01
N TYR A 180 14.20 5.01 -14.96
CA TYR A 180 14.15 6.37 -15.50
C TYR A 180 12.98 6.62 -16.47
N LYS A 181 12.12 5.62 -16.71
CA LYS A 181 10.97 5.68 -17.62
C LYS A 181 9.62 5.67 -16.91
N GLY A 182 9.60 5.86 -15.59
CA GLY A 182 8.35 5.97 -14.85
C GLY A 182 7.48 7.11 -15.39
N VAL A 183 6.19 6.83 -15.54
CA VAL A 183 5.20 7.84 -15.95
C VAL A 183 4.36 8.24 -14.75
N PRO A 184 3.90 9.51 -14.64
CA PRO A 184 2.99 9.90 -13.58
C PRO A 184 1.77 8.97 -13.52
N GLU A 185 1.46 8.46 -12.33
CA GLU A 185 0.31 7.60 -12.11
C GLU A 185 -0.98 8.42 -12.17
N GLN A 186 -2.00 7.89 -12.83
CA GLN A 186 -3.31 8.54 -12.92
C GLN A 186 -4.20 8.07 -11.79
N TRP A 187 -4.48 8.98 -10.86
CA TRP A 187 -5.45 8.78 -9.79
C TRP A 187 -6.82 9.31 -10.17
N PRO A 188 -7.93 8.67 -9.73
CA PRO A 188 -9.25 9.27 -9.86
C PRO A 188 -9.26 10.68 -9.22
N PRO A 189 -9.89 11.69 -9.85
CA PRO A 189 -9.98 13.02 -9.26
C PRO A 189 -10.55 12.98 -7.84
N ALA A 190 -9.98 13.81 -6.97
CA ALA A 190 -10.38 13.94 -5.56
C ALA A 190 -10.29 12.64 -4.73
N ASN A 191 -9.56 11.61 -5.18
CA ASN A 191 -9.33 10.42 -4.37
C ASN A 191 -8.37 10.76 -3.21
N SER A 192 -8.91 10.79 -1.99
CA SER A 192 -8.17 11.16 -0.79
C SER A 192 -7.28 10.05 -0.20
N TYR A 193 -7.26 8.84 -0.77
CA TYR A 193 -6.46 7.73 -0.22
C TYR A 193 -4.95 8.00 -0.28
N VAL A 194 -4.51 8.83 -1.22
CA VAL A 194 -3.13 9.30 -1.34
C VAL A 194 -3.11 10.80 -1.61
N ASN A 195 -2.04 11.51 -1.24
CA ASN A 195 -1.90 12.95 -1.44
C ASN A 195 -1.33 13.32 -2.82
N HIS A 196 -1.85 12.71 -3.88
CA HIS A 196 -1.29 12.79 -5.24
C HIS A 196 -1.30 14.20 -5.89
N TRP A 197 -2.00 15.17 -5.29
CA TRP A 197 -1.95 16.59 -5.67
C TRP A 197 -0.68 17.30 -5.20
N GLU A 198 -0.06 16.80 -4.13
CA GLU A 198 1.14 17.37 -3.51
C GLU A 198 2.37 16.49 -3.79
N ALA A 199 2.25 15.19 -3.57
CA ALA A 199 3.28 14.19 -3.80
C ALA A 199 2.80 13.19 -4.88
N PRO A 200 2.98 13.47 -6.18
CA PRO A 200 2.54 12.56 -7.24
C PRO A 200 3.38 11.28 -7.25
N THR A 201 2.72 10.14 -7.45
CA THR A 201 3.38 8.86 -7.65
C THR A 201 3.69 8.62 -9.13
N TYR A 202 4.69 7.78 -9.40
CA TYR A 202 5.04 7.35 -10.75
C TYR A 202 4.91 5.83 -10.85
N LEU A 203 4.52 5.33 -12.02
CA LEU A 203 4.37 3.91 -12.28
C LEU A 203 5.28 3.48 -13.42
N ILE A 204 6.00 2.37 -13.20
CA ILE A 204 6.70 1.63 -14.25
C ILE A 204 5.94 0.32 -14.42
N SER A 205 5.04 0.31 -15.39
CA SER A 205 4.13 -0.81 -15.57
C SER A 205 4.87 -2.03 -16.14
N VAL A 206 4.62 -3.20 -15.56
CA VAL A 206 5.13 -4.46 -16.12
C VAL A 206 4.37 -4.89 -17.38
N ASP A 207 3.23 -4.25 -17.69
CA ASP A 207 2.42 -4.50 -18.89
C ASP A 207 2.83 -3.62 -20.09
N ASP A 208 3.61 -2.55 -19.87
CA ASP A 208 4.04 -1.64 -20.93
C ASP A 208 5.03 -2.31 -21.89
N GLN A 209 4.56 -2.71 -23.06
CA GLN A 209 5.35 -3.39 -24.10
C GLN A 209 6.51 -2.54 -24.68
N GLY A 210 6.54 -1.23 -24.42
CA GLY A 210 7.64 -0.34 -24.78
C GLY A 210 8.84 -0.41 -23.83
N LEU A 211 8.67 -1.01 -22.65
CA LEU A 211 9.74 -1.21 -21.68
C LEU A 211 10.55 -2.46 -21.97
N ARG A 212 11.84 -2.41 -21.67
CA ARG A 212 12.72 -3.56 -21.94
C ARG A 212 12.46 -4.63 -20.88
N GLY A 213 12.11 -5.83 -21.32
CA GLY A 213 11.90 -6.97 -20.43
C GLY A 213 10.57 -6.93 -19.67
N SER A 214 9.64 -6.04 -20.03
CA SER A 214 8.24 -6.11 -19.60
C SER A 214 7.47 -7.18 -20.36
N GLY A 215 6.18 -7.29 -20.07
CA GLY A 215 5.22 -8.11 -20.79
C GLY A 215 4.84 -9.41 -20.08
N PRO A 216 4.10 -10.28 -20.78
CA PRO A 216 3.43 -11.43 -20.17
C PRO A 216 4.38 -12.37 -19.42
N GLU A 217 5.61 -12.54 -19.92
CA GLU A 217 6.59 -13.44 -19.31
C GLU A 217 7.13 -12.90 -17.98
N LEU A 218 7.42 -11.59 -17.89
CA LEU A 218 7.80 -10.97 -16.62
C LEU A 218 6.64 -11.09 -15.62
N LYS A 219 5.43 -10.75 -16.06
CA LYS A 219 4.21 -10.83 -15.24
C LYS A 219 4.00 -12.23 -14.68
N ARG A 220 4.11 -13.26 -15.54
CA ARG A 220 3.98 -14.67 -15.18
C ARG A 220 5.04 -15.11 -14.17
N GLN A 221 6.31 -14.78 -14.40
CA GLN A 221 7.39 -15.15 -13.48
C GLN A 221 7.19 -14.56 -12.09
N ILE A 222 6.75 -13.31 -12.03
CA ILE A 222 6.50 -12.70 -10.73
C ILE A 222 5.25 -13.32 -10.10
N TRP A 223 4.19 -13.51 -10.89
CA TRP A 223 2.95 -14.08 -10.43
C TRP A 223 3.13 -15.46 -9.80
N GLU A 224 3.76 -16.39 -10.52
CA GLU A 224 3.97 -17.76 -10.06
C GLU A 224 4.76 -17.81 -8.74
N ALA A 225 5.77 -16.95 -8.61
CA ALA A 225 6.57 -16.88 -7.39
C ALA A 225 5.76 -16.31 -6.21
N SER A 226 5.02 -15.23 -6.41
CA SER A 226 4.27 -14.57 -5.34
C SER A 226 3.02 -15.36 -4.93
N ALA A 227 2.30 -15.96 -5.89
CA ALA A 227 1.09 -16.72 -5.63
C ALA A 227 1.38 -17.95 -4.76
N ALA A 228 2.40 -18.75 -5.11
CA ALA A 228 2.77 -19.93 -4.32
C ALA A 228 3.08 -19.59 -2.85
N ILE A 229 3.75 -18.46 -2.61
CA ILE A 229 4.05 -17.97 -1.25
C ILE A 229 2.78 -17.57 -0.52
N LEU A 230 1.88 -16.83 -1.18
CA LEU A 230 0.63 -16.38 -0.56
C LEU A 230 -0.31 -17.54 -0.27
N GLU A 231 -0.40 -18.52 -1.17
CA GLU A 231 -1.21 -19.74 -0.98
C GLU A 231 -0.67 -20.59 0.17
N GLU A 232 0.66 -20.78 0.25
CA GLU A 232 1.29 -21.48 1.37
C GLU A 232 1.04 -20.76 2.69
N TRP A 233 1.22 -19.44 2.72
CA TRP A 233 1.07 -18.63 3.93
C TRP A 233 -0.39 -18.56 4.42
N THR A 234 -1.36 -18.42 3.52
CA THR A 234 -2.80 -18.35 3.85
C THR A 234 -3.47 -19.72 3.97
N THR A 235 -2.82 -20.78 3.50
CA THR A 235 -3.44 -22.11 3.31
C THR A 235 -4.70 -22.07 2.44
N GLN A 236 -4.79 -21.12 1.51
CA GLN A 236 -5.91 -20.96 0.58
C GLN A 236 -5.44 -21.10 -0.87
N GLU A 237 -6.35 -21.52 -1.76
CA GLU A 237 -6.13 -21.43 -3.21
C GLU A 237 -6.51 -20.03 -3.69
N LEU A 238 -5.62 -19.39 -4.45
CA LEU A 238 -5.74 -17.98 -4.80
C LEU A 238 -5.67 -17.75 -6.32
N GLN A 239 -6.57 -16.92 -6.84
CA GLN A 239 -6.69 -16.55 -8.25
C GLN A 239 -6.10 -15.16 -8.55
N PRO A 240 -5.31 -14.99 -9.62
CA PRO A 240 -4.77 -13.68 -9.98
C PRO A 240 -5.81 -12.57 -10.13
N CYS A 241 -5.56 -11.45 -9.45
CA CYS A 241 -6.41 -10.26 -9.53
C CYS A 241 -5.68 -9.09 -10.16
N SER A 242 -4.62 -8.62 -9.51
CA SER A 242 -3.95 -7.40 -9.92
C SER A 242 -2.44 -7.46 -9.73
N LEU A 243 -1.76 -7.02 -10.78
CA LEU A 243 -0.32 -6.82 -10.84
C LEU A 243 -0.08 -5.70 -11.86
N TYR A 244 0.27 -4.52 -11.37
CA TYR A 244 0.41 -3.30 -12.19
C TYR A 244 1.86 -3.00 -12.56
N GLY A 245 2.77 -3.20 -11.60
CA GLY A 245 4.20 -2.95 -11.75
C GLY A 245 4.74 -2.18 -10.57
N ILE A 246 5.78 -1.40 -10.82
CA ILE A 246 6.58 -0.76 -9.79
C ILE A 246 6.09 0.68 -9.58
N ARG A 247 5.53 0.99 -8.41
CA ARG A 247 5.13 2.35 -8.00
C ARG A 247 6.25 3.03 -7.25
N VAL A 248 6.60 4.24 -7.68
CA VAL A 248 7.57 5.15 -7.06
C VAL A 248 6.80 6.20 -6.25
N TYR A 249 7.10 6.28 -4.97
CA TYR A 249 6.66 7.34 -4.07
C TYR A 249 7.77 8.37 -3.94
N GLY A 250 7.42 9.65 -3.87
CA GLY A 250 8.38 10.74 -3.60
C GLY A 250 8.33 11.20 -2.14
N GLU A 251 9.20 12.13 -1.78
CA GLU A 251 9.16 12.85 -0.51
C GLU A 251 7.76 13.44 -0.24
N GLY A 252 7.29 13.32 1.00
CA GLY A 252 5.98 13.80 1.41
C GLY A 252 4.82 12.88 1.02
N SER A 253 5.09 11.71 0.45
CA SER A 253 4.02 10.78 0.05
C SER A 253 3.29 10.24 1.27
N ILE A 254 1.97 10.32 1.23
CA ILE A 254 1.06 9.75 2.22
C ILE A 254 0.12 8.78 1.52
N MET A 255 -0.08 7.62 2.13
CA MET A 255 -1.15 6.69 1.81
C MET A 255 -1.95 6.40 3.07
N LEU A 256 -3.19 6.86 3.11
CA LEU A 256 -4.04 6.76 4.29
C LEU A 256 -4.27 5.29 4.65
N PRO A 257 -4.29 4.93 5.96
CA PRO A 257 -4.55 3.56 6.38
C PRO A 257 -5.91 3.06 5.86
N HIS A 258 -5.91 1.95 5.14
CA HIS A 258 -7.11 1.39 4.53
C HIS A 258 -7.08 -0.14 4.49
N VAL A 259 -8.24 -0.73 4.22
CA VAL A 259 -8.33 -2.11 3.71
C VAL A 259 -8.46 -2.08 2.20
N ASP A 260 -7.94 -3.11 1.53
CA ASP A 260 -8.16 -3.29 0.10
C ASP A 260 -9.64 -3.61 -0.16
N ARG A 261 -10.18 -3.04 -1.23
CA ARG A 261 -11.54 -3.35 -1.68
C ARG A 261 -11.62 -4.79 -2.17
N LEU A 262 -12.73 -5.47 -1.86
CA LEU A 262 -13.00 -6.75 -2.47
C LEU A 262 -13.02 -6.66 -4.02
N PRO A 263 -12.52 -7.70 -4.70
CA PRO A 263 -12.30 -9.03 -4.17
C PRO A 263 -10.80 -9.33 -3.88
N LEU A 264 -10.00 -8.29 -3.67
CA LEU A 264 -8.61 -8.37 -3.24
C LEU A 264 -8.49 -8.94 -1.82
N VAL A 265 -7.92 -10.13 -1.63
CA VAL A 265 -7.91 -10.86 -0.35
C VAL A 265 -6.53 -10.89 0.30
N ALA A 266 -5.52 -11.31 -0.46
CA ALA A 266 -4.15 -11.43 0.00
C ALA A 266 -3.24 -10.69 -0.97
N SER A 267 -2.32 -9.92 -0.42
CA SER A 267 -1.42 -9.07 -1.19
C SER A 267 0.03 -9.29 -0.75
N ALA A 268 0.93 -8.93 -1.66
CA ALA A 268 2.34 -8.82 -1.35
C ALA A 268 2.91 -7.48 -1.80
N ILE A 269 3.79 -6.94 -0.96
CA ILE A 269 4.61 -5.76 -1.21
C ILE A 269 6.07 -6.23 -1.29
N ILE A 270 6.75 -5.90 -2.38
CA ILE A 270 8.19 -6.13 -2.52
C ILE A 270 8.86 -4.77 -2.69
N PRO A 271 9.62 -4.29 -1.68
CA PRO A 271 10.48 -3.13 -1.84
C PRO A 271 11.57 -3.44 -2.87
N VAL A 272 11.65 -2.61 -3.90
CA VAL A 272 12.58 -2.82 -5.02
C VAL A 272 13.82 -1.93 -4.91
N ALA A 273 13.64 -0.71 -4.43
CA ALA A 273 14.70 0.24 -4.18
C ALA A 273 14.21 1.26 -3.15
N GLN A 274 15.14 1.85 -2.43
CA GLN A 274 14.88 2.95 -1.51
C GLN A 274 16.04 3.93 -1.58
N ASP A 275 15.70 5.21 -1.49
CA ASP A 275 16.64 6.31 -1.30
C ASP A 275 15.91 7.29 -0.38
N VAL A 276 16.12 7.17 0.93
CA VAL A 276 15.42 7.97 1.94
C VAL A 276 16.35 8.38 3.07
N ASP A 277 16.12 9.58 3.59
CA ASP A 277 16.88 10.13 4.72
C ASP A 277 16.41 9.53 6.06
N GLU A 278 15.13 9.17 6.16
CA GLU A 278 14.50 8.58 7.34
C GLU A 278 13.66 7.34 6.96
N PRO A 279 13.49 6.36 7.87
CA PRO A 279 12.63 5.21 7.62
C PRO A 279 11.18 5.63 7.28
N TRP A 280 10.60 5.04 6.24
CA TRP A 280 9.20 5.24 5.85
C TRP A 280 8.44 3.92 6.06
N PRO A 281 7.97 3.65 7.30
CA PRO A 281 7.39 2.36 7.63
C PRO A 281 6.04 2.16 6.94
N LEU A 282 5.74 0.90 6.64
CA LEU A 282 4.37 0.46 6.40
C LEU A 282 3.69 0.28 7.76
N GLU A 283 2.68 1.08 8.04
CA GLU A 283 1.81 0.86 9.20
C GLU A 283 0.82 -0.25 8.87
N VAL A 284 0.69 -1.22 9.76
CA VAL A 284 -0.27 -2.32 9.66
C VAL A 284 -0.91 -2.59 11.01
N TYR A 285 -2.21 -2.87 11.02
CA TYR A 285 -2.95 -3.25 12.21
C TYR A 285 -3.18 -4.75 12.20
N ASP A 286 -2.70 -5.45 13.22
CA ASP A 286 -2.97 -6.90 13.35
C ASP A 286 -4.44 -7.18 13.65
N HIS A 287 -4.80 -8.45 13.72
CA HIS A 287 -6.16 -8.88 14.05
C HIS A 287 -6.64 -8.48 15.45
N ASP A 288 -5.74 -8.09 16.35
CA ASP A 288 -6.05 -7.57 17.69
C ASP A 288 -6.23 -6.03 17.68
N GLY A 289 -6.10 -5.39 16.52
CA GLY A 289 -6.23 -3.93 16.34
C GLY A 289 -5.01 -3.15 16.82
N LYS A 290 -3.87 -3.82 16.97
CA LYS A 290 -2.60 -3.23 17.41
C LYS A 290 -1.78 -2.79 16.21
N ALA A 291 -1.32 -1.54 16.19
CA ALA A 291 -0.49 -0.99 15.11
C ALA A 291 0.95 -1.50 15.19
N HIS A 292 1.53 -1.81 14.03
CA HIS A 292 2.93 -2.14 13.84
C HIS A 292 3.50 -1.32 12.69
N ASN A 293 4.63 -0.65 12.93
CA ASN A 293 5.36 0.09 11.91
C ASN A 293 6.48 -0.78 11.34
N ILE A 294 6.26 -1.35 10.16
CA ILE A 294 7.15 -2.31 9.53
C ILE A 294 8.07 -1.59 8.54
N THR A 295 9.36 -1.50 8.87
CA THR A 295 10.39 -1.08 7.91
C THR A 295 10.90 -2.28 7.13
N MET A 296 11.08 -2.11 5.82
CA MET A 296 11.51 -3.17 4.92
C MET A 296 12.69 -2.72 4.06
N GLU A 297 13.58 -3.66 3.75
CA GLU A 297 14.73 -3.44 2.86
C GLU A 297 14.49 -3.99 1.46
N PRO A 298 15.15 -3.47 0.41
CA PRO A 298 15.10 -4.04 -0.93
C PRO A 298 15.48 -5.53 -0.94
N GLY A 299 14.59 -6.35 -1.51
CA GLY A 299 14.73 -7.82 -1.51
C GLY A 299 14.00 -8.54 -0.38
N GLU A 300 13.39 -7.81 0.55
CA GLU A 300 12.35 -8.36 1.44
C GLU A 300 11.00 -8.45 0.71
N MET A 301 10.05 -9.15 1.32
CA MET A 301 8.68 -9.28 0.85
C MET A 301 7.73 -9.28 2.04
N PHE A 302 6.72 -8.42 1.99
CA PHE A 302 5.68 -8.31 3.01
C PHE A 302 4.39 -8.88 2.48
N LEU A 303 3.83 -9.84 3.20
CA LEU A 303 2.59 -10.55 2.91
C LEU A 303 1.53 -10.04 3.86
N PHE A 304 0.32 -9.78 3.37
CA PHE A 304 -0.77 -9.30 4.20
C PHE A 304 -2.13 -9.68 3.66
N GLU A 305 -3.07 -9.92 4.58
CA GLU A 305 -4.48 -10.16 4.31
C GLU A 305 -5.17 -8.82 4.01
N SER A 306 -4.96 -8.30 2.81
CA SER A 306 -5.33 -6.94 2.46
C SER A 306 -6.82 -6.59 2.63
N HIS A 307 -7.71 -7.59 2.53
CA HIS A 307 -9.14 -7.42 2.83
C HIS A 307 -9.50 -7.28 4.31
N SER A 308 -8.73 -7.88 5.23
CA SER A 308 -9.08 -8.04 6.65
C SER A 308 -8.24 -7.18 7.57
N ILE A 309 -7.08 -6.67 7.12
CA ILE A 309 -6.22 -5.80 7.92
C ILE A 309 -6.05 -4.40 7.31
N ILE A 310 -6.05 -3.40 8.19
CA ILE A 310 -5.82 -2.00 7.82
C ILE A 310 -4.32 -1.78 7.67
N HIS A 311 -3.92 -1.12 6.59
CA HIS A 311 -2.52 -0.84 6.27
C HIS A 311 -2.36 0.49 5.52
N GLY A 312 -1.20 1.14 5.63
CA GLY A 312 -0.92 2.40 4.94
C GLY A 312 0.48 2.93 5.18
N HIS A 313 0.78 4.07 4.55
CA HIS A 313 1.99 4.87 4.80
C HIS A 313 1.56 6.26 5.29
N PRO A 314 1.18 6.39 6.58
CA PRO A 314 0.65 7.65 7.12
C PRO A 314 1.72 8.70 7.44
N PHE A 315 3.00 8.37 7.34
CA PHE A 315 4.10 9.28 7.68
C PHE A 315 4.64 9.89 6.37
N PRO A 316 4.58 11.21 6.13
CA PRO A 316 5.12 11.84 4.92
C PRO A 316 6.65 11.80 4.85
#